data_AF-A0A3D2FAR9-F1
#
_entry.id   AF-A0A3D2FAR9-F1
#
_cell.length_a   1.000
_cell.length_b   1.000
_cell.length_c   1.000
_cell.angle_alpha   90.00
_cell.angle_beta   90.00
_cell.angle_gamma   90.00
#
_symmetry.space_group_name_H-M   'P 1'
#
loop_
_entity.id
_entity.type
_entity.pdbx_description
1 polymer ?
#
loop_
_entity_poly.entity_id
_entity_poly.type
_entity_poly.pdbx_seq_one_letter_code
_entity_poly.pdbx_strand_id
1 'polypeptide(L)'
;MSYKSKLLGATLLTASGAFATGAYADVCDTPSALADLGNFAGETVTVAGSWQGKDEENVVAVMDCFAKATGATIKYSGSADFTSLIVADLESGNAPNIAVFPQPGLAADMAAEGHLVALGDDKAAWMNENYGAGSSWSALGTYAGPDGSNAFYGFAYKMDVKSLVWYSPEGFEDNGYEIPSSMEELIALSDQMVADGNTPWCIGIESGGATGWTSTDWMEDLMLRTASPEAYDQWVSNELPFNSPEVLNAMEVFGSFSRNDDYVAGGSAAVATTFFGDAPKGLFTSPASCMMHRQASFIPAFFPQEGAEVENGEADFFYFPPYASAELGN
;
A
#
# COMPACT_ATOMS: atom_id res chain seq x y z
N MET A 1 -57.54 -10.70 -4.10
CA MET A 1 -56.52 -10.44 -3.07
C MET A 1 -55.19 -10.93 -3.61
N SER A 2 -54.36 -10.02 -4.10
CA SER A 2 -53.06 -10.31 -4.71
C SER A 2 -52.00 -9.73 -3.78
N TYR A 3 -51.18 -10.62 -3.22
CA TYR A 3 -49.98 -10.25 -2.48
C TYR A 3 -48.92 -9.81 -3.50
N LYS A 4 -48.49 -8.56 -3.43
CA LYS A 4 -47.26 -8.09 -4.07
C LYS A 4 -46.29 -7.66 -2.98
N SER A 5 -45.17 -8.35 -2.93
CA SER A 5 -43.97 -8.03 -2.16
C SER A 5 -43.50 -6.62 -2.50
N LYS A 6 -43.19 -5.83 -1.47
CA LYS A 6 -42.36 -4.62 -1.62
C LYS A 6 -40.91 -5.06 -1.49
N LEU A 7 -40.22 -5.17 -2.62
CA LEU A 7 -38.76 -5.22 -2.63
C LEU A 7 -38.20 -3.87 -2.16
N LEU A 8 -37.20 -3.96 -1.30
CA LEU A 8 -36.29 -2.88 -0.94
C LEU A 8 -35.63 -2.34 -2.22
N GLY A 9 -35.75 -1.04 -2.46
CA GLY A 9 -34.80 -0.31 -3.29
C GLY A 9 -33.71 0.22 -2.38
N ALA A 10 -32.57 -0.48 -2.32
CA ALA A 10 -31.34 0.08 -1.78
C ALA A 10 -30.82 1.08 -2.80
N THR A 11 -30.99 2.37 -2.54
CA THR A 11 -30.30 3.42 -3.29
C THR A 11 -28.83 3.37 -2.86
N LEU A 12 -27.96 2.86 -3.74
CA LEU A 12 -26.53 3.13 -3.65
C LEU A 12 -26.34 4.65 -3.75
N LEU A 13 -26.00 5.31 -2.64
CA LEU A 13 -25.27 6.55 -2.70
C LEU A 13 -23.82 6.18 -3.01
N THR A 14 -23.43 6.25 -4.27
CA THR A 14 -22.03 6.44 -4.66
C THR A 14 -21.64 7.84 -4.22
N ALA A 15 -21.05 7.96 -3.02
CA ALA A 15 -20.31 9.15 -2.65
C ALA A 15 -18.98 9.13 -3.43
N SER A 16 -19.05 9.57 -4.68
CA SER A 16 -17.88 10.00 -5.46
C SER A 16 -17.35 11.26 -4.80
N GLY A 17 -16.47 11.10 -3.81
CA GLY A 17 -15.73 12.19 -3.20
C GLY A 17 -14.63 12.62 -4.15
N ALA A 18 -14.93 13.59 -5.02
CA ALA A 18 -13.91 14.38 -5.67
C ALA A 18 -13.16 15.16 -4.58
N PHE A 19 -11.94 14.74 -4.24
CA PHE A 19 -11.02 15.60 -3.50
C PHE A 19 -10.48 16.63 -4.50
N ALA A 20 -11.28 17.65 -4.76
CA ALA A 20 -10.82 18.80 -5.51
C ALA A 20 -9.57 19.38 -4.81
N THR A 21 -8.49 19.49 -5.57
CA THR A 21 -7.24 20.17 -5.23
C THR A 21 -7.47 21.68 -5.10
N GLY A 22 -8.23 22.07 -4.08
CA GLY A 22 -8.25 23.44 -3.57
C GLY A 22 -7.22 23.53 -2.44
N ALA A 23 -6.31 24.50 -2.51
CA ALA A 23 -5.52 24.87 -1.34
C ALA A 23 -6.49 25.24 -0.19
N TYR A 24 -6.70 24.32 0.75
CA TYR A 24 -7.56 24.53 1.90
C TYR A 24 -6.91 25.59 2.79
N ALA A 25 -7.40 26.82 2.70
CA ALA A 25 -6.95 27.95 3.52
C ALA A 25 -7.30 27.75 5.02
N ASP A 26 -8.09 26.74 5.36
CA ASP A 26 -8.30 26.27 6.72
C ASP A 26 -8.17 24.74 6.77
N VAL A 27 -7.10 24.25 7.40
CA VAL A 27 -6.82 22.81 7.58
C VAL A 27 -7.91 22.05 8.36
N CYS A 28 -8.86 22.77 8.98
CA CYS A 28 -10.01 22.19 9.68
C CYS A 28 -11.36 22.31 8.95
N ASP A 29 -11.38 22.63 7.66
CA ASP A 29 -12.61 22.59 6.87
C ASP A 29 -12.94 21.14 6.48
N THR A 30 -13.45 20.36 7.44
CA THR A 30 -13.80 18.95 7.23
C THR A 30 -15.24 18.79 6.71
N PRO A 31 -15.53 17.80 5.85
CA PRO A 31 -16.89 17.57 5.33
C PRO A 31 -17.96 17.30 6.41
N SER A 32 -17.52 16.84 7.59
CA SER A 32 -18.35 16.67 8.78
C SER A 32 -17.88 17.61 9.88
N ALA A 33 -18.79 18.00 10.78
CA ALA A 33 -18.41 18.76 11.96
C ALA A 33 -17.48 17.92 12.84
N LEU A 34 -16.35 18.52 13.26
CA LEU A 34 -15.48 17.90 14.26
C LEU A 34 -16.27 17.67 15.55
N ALA A 35 -16.17 16.46 16.09
CA ALA A 35 -16.71 16.15 17.42
C ALA A 35 -15.93 16.93 18.50
N ASP A 36 -16.36 16.82 19.77
CA ASP A 36 -15.52 17.27 20.89
C ASP A 36 -14.26 16.39 20.94
N LEU A 37 -13.14 16.94 20.49
CA LEU A 37 -11.82 16.28 20.48
C LEU A 37 -11.07 16.46 21.80
N GLY A 38 -11.63 17.16 22.78
CA GLY A 38 -11.01 17.47 24.06
C GLY A 38 -10.14 18.75 24.05
N ASN A 39 -9.51 19.02 25.20
CA ASN A 39 -8.61 20.15 25.42
C ASN A 39 -7.27 19.63 25.97
N PHE A 40 -6.21 19.84 25.19
CA PHE A 40 -4.86 19.38 25.46
C PHE A 40 -3.85 20.54 25.43
N ALA A 41 -4.30 21.76 25.79
CA ALA A 41 -3.45 22.93 25.83
C ALA A 41 -2.23 22.72 26.75
N GLY A 42 -1.03 22.85 26.19
CA GLY A 42 0.25 22.66 26.89
C GLY A 42 0.83 21.25 26.78
N GLU A 43 0.10 20.29 26.24
CA GLU A 43 0.61 18.95 25.96
C GLU A 43 1.37 18.93 24.62
N THR A 44 2.42 18.10 24.56
CA THR A 44 3.15 17.82 23.31
C THR A 44 3.03 16.34 22.97
N VAL A 45 2.58 16.05 21.75
CA VAL A 45 2.51 14.70 21.20
C VAL A 45 3.56 14.56 20.10
N THR A 46 4.41 13.56 20.24
CA THR A 46 5.40 13.19 19.23
C THR A 46 4.88 12.02 18.39
N VAL A 47 4.99 12.14 17.08
CA VAL A 47 4.55 11.14 16.11
C VAL A 47 5.71 10.82 15.19
N ALA A 48 6.02 9.54 14.97
CA ALA A 48 7.04 9.11 14.03
C ALA A 48 6.48 8.11 13.01
N GLY A 49 6.97 8.15 11.78
CA GLY A 49 6.57 7.23 10.73
C GLY A 49 7.46 7.34 9.49
N SER A 50 7.06 6.66 8.42
CA SER A 50 7.80 6.63 7.15
C SER A 50 7.36 7.67 6.11
N TRP A 51 6.33 8.46 6.40
CA TRP A 51 5.83 9.45 5.44
C TRP A 51 6.82 10.59 5.25
N GLN A 52 7.00 10.94 3.98
CA GLN A 52 7.86 12.03 3.53
C GLN A 52 7.17 12.70 2.32
N GLY A 53 7.60 13.91 1.98
CA GLY A 53 7.09 14.61 0.81
C GLY A 53 5.57 14.84 0.90
N LYS A 54 4.83 14.45 -0.14
CA LYS A 54 3.40 14.73 -0.21
C LYS A 54 2.57 14.05 0.89
N ASP A 55 2.94 12.82 1.25
CA ASP A 55 2.28 12.11 2.36
C ASP A 55 2.54 12.80 3.71
N GLU A 56 3.74 13.35 3.91
CA GLU A 56 4.06 14.15 5.10
C GLU A 56 3.21 15.43 5.14
N GLU A 57 3.10 16.16 4.03
CA GLU A 57 2.23 17.34 3.94
C GLU A 57 0.77 17.00 4.31
N ASN A 58 0.25 15.92 3.74
CA ASN A 58 -1.12 15.48 3.96
C ASN A 58 -1.38 15.07 5.42
N VAL A 59 -0.46 14.31 6.03
CA VAL A 59 -0.64 13.88 7.42
C VAL A 59 -0.44 15.03 8.41
N VAL A 60 0.51 15.93 8.14
CA VAL A 60 0.73 17.13 8.96
C VAL A 60 -0.50 18.03 8.91
N ALA A 61 -1.19 18.16 7.77
CA ALA A 61 -2.44 18.92 7.70
C ALA A 61 -3.53 18.37 8.64
N VAL A 62 -3.66 17.04 8.73
CA VAL A 62 -4.58 16.38 9.69
C VAL A 62 -4.16 16.66 11.14
N MET A 63 -2.85 16.55 11.44
CA MET A 63 -2.31 16.82 12.77
C MET A 63 -2.46 18.29 13.18
N ASP A 64 -2.28 19.23 12.25
CA ASP A 64 -2.47 20.67 12.46
C ASP A 64 -3.93 20.99 12.77
N CYS A 65 -4.87 20.31 12.12
CA CYS A 65 -6.26 20.48 12.48
C CYS A 65 -6.56 20.01 13.90
N PHE A 66 -6.04 18.83 14.29
CA PHE A 66 -6.16 18.35 15.66
C PHE A 66 -5.52 19.31 16.67
N ALA A 67 -4.34 19.84 16.37
CA ALA A 67 -3.64 20.83 17.20
C ALA A 67 -4.47 22.11 17.37
N LYS A 68 -5.02 22.64 16.27
CA LYS A 68 -5.88 23.84 16.27
C LYS A 68 -7.16 23.63 17.08
N ALA A 69 -7.78 22.45 16.96
CA ALA A 69 -9.03 22.12 17.65
C ALA A 69 -8.85 21.90 19.16
N THR A 70 -7.71 21.35 19.58
CA THR A 70 -7.51 20.89 20.97
C THR A 70 -6.52 21.73 21.78
N GLY A 71 -5.68 22.53 21.13
CA GLY A 71 -4.59 23.27 21.75
C GLY A 71 -3.31 22.45 21.99
N ALA A 72 -3.26 21.18 21.59
CA ALA A 72 -2.05 20.36 21.65
C ALA A 72 -0.95 20.90 20.73
N THR A 73 0.31 20.61 21.06
CA THR A 73 1.43 20.71 20.10
C THR A 73 1.73 19.33 19.54
N ILE A 74 1.66 19.16 18.20
CA ILE A 74 2.02 17.91 17.55
C ILE A 74 3.38 18.07 16.86
N LYS A 75 4.25 17.07 16.99
CA LYS A 75 5.56 17.03 16.34
C LYS A 75 5.67 15.73 15.54
N TYR A 76 5.67 15.84 14.22
CA TYR A 76 5.89 14.72 13.32
C TYR A 76 7.39 14.57 12.97
N SER A 77 7.86 13.34 12.85
CA SER A 77 9.19 12.98 12.37
C SER A 77 9.10 11.86 11.34
N GLY A 78 9.26 12.20 10.06
CA GLY A 78 9.28 11.27 8.94
C GLY A 78 10.68 10.75 8.59
N SER A 79 10.84 9.44 8.38
CA SER A 79 12.12 8.85 7.96
C SER A 79 11.96 7.62 7.06
N ALA A 80 12.74 7.55 5.98
CA ALA A 80 12.85 6.35 5.15
C ALA A 80 13.46 5.16 5.92
N ASP A 81 14.23 5.45 6.97
CA ASP A 81 14.84 4.43 7.86
C ASP A 81 13.99 4.16 9.10
N PHE A 82 12.73 4.62 9.13
CA PHE A 82 11.85 4.55 10.30
C PHE A 82 11.83 3.16 10.97
N THR A 83 11.73 2.08 10.20
CA THR A 83 11.64 0.71 10.74
C THR A 83 12.87 0.30 11.55
N SER A 84 14.05 0.81 11.21
CA SER A 84 15.27 0.57 11.99
C SER A 84 15.38 1.54 13.17
N LEU A 85 15.02 2.81 12.96
CA LEU A 85 15.09 3.85 13.98
C LEU A 85 14.12 3.59 15.14
N ILE A 86 12.88 3.18 14.85
CA ILE A 86 11.86 2.99 15.87
C ILE A 86 12.23 1.90 16.88
N VAL A 87 12.89 0.83 16.43
CA VAL A 87 13.36 -0.24 17.32
C VAL A 87 14.39 0.33 18.30
N ALA A 88 15.39 1.05 17.80
CA ALA A 88 16.42 1.66 18.65
C ALA A 88 15.84 2.71 19.62
N ASP A 89 14.86 3.50 19.18
CA ASP A 89 14.17 4.49 20.03
C ASP A 89 13.36 3.83 21.14
N LEU A 90 12.66 2.72 20.84
CA LEU A 90 11.89 1.95 21.82
C LEU A 90 12.82 1.27 22.86
N GLU A 91 13.92 0.67 22.41
CA GLU A 91 14.91 0.02 23.29
C GLU A 91 15.66 1.03 24.17
N SER A 92 15.94 2.23 23.66
CA SER A 92 16.69 3.27 24.38
C SER A 92 15.82 4.17 25.27
N GLY A 93 14.50 3.96 25.28
CA GLY A 93 13.55 4.75 26.08
C GLY A 93 13.27 6.14 25.51
N ASN A 94 13.50 6.35 24.23
CA ASN A 94 13.23 7.61 23.49
C ASN A 94 12.01 7.50 22.56
N ALA A 95 11.10 6.57 22.85
CA ALA A 95 9.94 6.30 22.03
C ALA A 95 9.07 7.54 21.77
N PRO A 96 8.52 7.70 20.54
CA PRO A 96 7.49 8.68 20.29
C PRO A 96 6.21 8.31 21.02
N ASN A 97 5.30 9.28 21.20
CA ASN A 97 3.97 8.99 21.74
C ASN A 97 3.12 8.12 20.79
N ILE A 98 3.30 8.30 19.47
CA ILE A 98 2.63 7.52 18.43
C ILE A 98 3.68 7.10 17.39
N ALA A 99 3.73 5.80 17.11
CA ALA A 99 4.54 5.23 16.04
C ALA A 99 3.62 4.67 14.94
N VAL A 100 3.88 5.07 13.70
CA VAL A 100 3.09 4.64 12.55
C VAL A 100 3.83 3.51 11.84
N PHE A 101 3.53 2.28 12.24
CA PHE A 101 4.13 1.09 11.66
C PHE A 101 3.55 0.80 10.27
N PRO A 102 4.38 0.73 9.22
CA PRO A 102 3.92 0.34 7.88
C PRO A 102 3.68 -1.18 7.76
N GLN A 103 4.25 -1.98 8.67
CA GLN A 103 4.18 -3.44 8.64
C GLN A 103 3.65 -4.00 9.98
N PRO A 104 2.57 -4.81 9.97
CA PRO A 104 2.02 -5.42 11.19
C PRO A 104 3.01 -6.29 11.95
N GLY A 105 3.92 -6.99 11.25
CA GLY A 105 4.91 -7.88 11.88
C GLY A 105 5.82 -7.16 12.86
N LEU A 106 6.37 -6.00 12.48
CA LEU A 106 7.22 -5.21 13.40
C LEU A 106 6.42 -4.71 14.60
N ALA A 107 5.18 -4.30 14.41
CA ALA A 107 4.32 -3.90 15.53
C ALA A 107 4.01 -5.08 16.46
N ALA A 108 3.86 -6.29 15.93
CA ALA A 108 3.68 -7.50 16.72
C ALA A 108 4.93 -7.82 17.57
N ASP A 109 6.13 -7.71 16.99
CA ASP A 109 7.39 -7.89 17.72
C ASP A 109 7.51 -6.88 18.86
N MET A 110 7.26 -5.59 18.58
CA MET A 110 7.30 -4.53 19.60
C MET A 110 6.22 -4.72 20.68
N ALA A 111 5.05 -5.28 20.35
CA ALA A 111 4.03 -5.63 21.34
C ALA A 111 4.51 -6.77 22.25
N ALA A 112 5.09 -7.83 21.67
CA ALA A 112 5.60 -8.98 22.42
C ALA A 112 6.74 -8.58 23.37
N GLU A 113 7.55 -7.61 22.99
CA GLU A 113 8.64 -7.04 23.81
C GLU A 113 8.14 -6.05 24.89
N GLY A 114 6.86 -5.66 24.83
CA GLY A 114 6.23 -4.78 25.83
C GLY A 114 6.44 -3.29 25.57
N HIS A 115 6.82 -2.93 24.34
CA HIS A 115 7.01 -1.55 23.92
C HIS A 115 5.71 -0.85 23.51
N LEU A 116 4.65 -1.61 23.18
CA LEU A 116 3.36 -1.04 22.78
C LEU A 116 2.32 -1.02 23.91
N VAL A 117 1.49 0.01 23.91
CA VAL A 117 0.38 0.16 24.87
C VAL A 117 -0.88 -0.43 24.25
N ALA A 118 -1.56 -1.32 24.98
CA ALA A 118 -2.85 -1.85 24.56
C ALA A 118 -3.90 -0.73 24.47
N LEU A 119 -4.56 -0.65 23.33
CA LEU A 119 -5.53 0.38 22.97
C LEU A 119 -6.93 0.14 23.56
N GLY A 120 -7.21 -1.11 23.95
CA GLY A 120 -8.48 -1.53 24.55
C GLY A 120 -9.48 -2.14 23.55
N ASP A 121 -10.34 -3.01 24.08
CA ASP A 121 -11.36 -3.74 23.31
C ASP A 121 -12.42 -2.80 22.72
N ASP A 122 -12.65 -1.64 23.34
CA ASP A 122 -13.57 -0.62 22.86
C ASP A 122 -13.13 -0.05 21.50
N LYS A 123 -11.83 0.17 21.30
CA LYS A 123 -11.29 0.64 20.02
C LYS A 123 -11.32 -0.45 18.95
N ALA A 124 -11.06 -1.70 19.32
CA ALA A 124 -11.21 -2.84 18.41
C ALA A 124 -12.66 -3.01 17.97
N ALA A 125 -13.61 -2.92 18.90
CA ALA A 125 -15.04 -2.99 18.61
C ALA A 125 -15.48 -1.84 17.72
N TRP A 126 -15.04 -0.61 18.02
CA TRP A 126 -15.31 0.55 17.16
C TRP A 126 -14.83 0.32 15.73
N MET A 127 -13.60 -0.18 15.55
CA MET A 127 -13.07 -0.51 14.22
C MET A 127 -13.93 -1.56 13.52
N ASN A 128 -14.32 -2.63 14.22
CA ASN A 128 -15.16 -3.69 13.66
C ASN A 128 -16.54 -3.21 13.21
N GLU A 129 -17.11 -2.23 13.91
CA GLU A 129 -18.42 -1.65 13.61
C GLU A 129 -18.36 -0.63 12.46
N ASN A 130 -17.24 0.07 12.31
CA ASN A 130 -17.13 1.20 11.38
C ASN A 130 -16.38 0.87 10.08
N TYR A 131 -15.61 -0.22 10.04
CA TYR A 131 -14.79 -0.58 8.88
C TYR A 131 -15.47 -1.69 8.08
N GLY A 132 -15.47 -1.56 6.75
CA GLY A 132 -16.23 -2.45 5.85
C GLY A 132 -15.82 -3.93 5.89
N ALA A 133 -14.57 -4.24 6.29
CA ALA A 133 -14.10 -5.62 6.46
C ALA A 133 -14.04 -6.08 7.93
N GLY A 134 -14.68 -5.32 8.84
CA GLY A 134 -14.91 -5.69 10.24
C GLY A 134 -13.68 -6.25 10.95
N SER A 135 -13.79 -7.47 11.48
CA SER A 135 -12.76 -8.15 12.27
C SER A 135 -11.43 -8.36 11.57
N SER A 136 -11.40 -8.36 10.23
CA SER A 136 -10.14 -8.45 9.49
C SER A 136 -9.24 -7.22 9.76
N TRP A 137 -9.83 -6.05 10.01
CA TRP A 137 -9.06 -4.85 10.34
C TRP A 137 -8.52 -4.84 11.76
N SER A 138 -9.33 -5.23 12.75
CA SER A 138 -8.83 -5.28 14.13
C SER A 138 -7.80 -6.41 14.32
N ALA A 139 -7.90 -7.49 13.54
CA ALA A 139 -6.89 -8.56 13.53
C ALA A 139 -5.50 -8.05 13.13
N LEU A 140 -5.41 -7.11 12.17
CA LEU A 140 -4.14 -6.48 11.77
C LEU A 140 -3.47 -5.65 12.88
N GLY A 141 -4.17 -5.35 13.97
CA GLY A 141 -3.64 -4.64 15.12
C GLY A 141 -3.67 -5.45 16.41
N THR A 142 -3.99 -6.74 16.36
CA THR A 142 -4.13 -7.61 17.53
C THR A 142 -2.96 -8.57 17.61
N TYR A 143 -2.16 -8.47 18.66
CA TYR A 143 -0.91 -9.23 18.83
C TYR A 143 -0.77 -9.77 20.24
N ALA A 144 0.12 -10.74 20.42
CA ALA A 144 0.50 -11.22 21.74
C ALA A 144 1.40 -10.19 22.45
N GLY A 145 1.08 -9.86 23.71
CA GLY A 145 1.93 -9.04 24.57
C GLY A 145 2.99 -9.86 25.31
N PRO A 146 3.71 -9.25 26.28
CA PRO A 146 4.77 -9.92 27.04
C PRO A 146 4.32 -11.12 27.87
N ASP A 147 3.03 -11.19 28.21
CA ASP A 147 2.43 -12.30 28.94
C ASP A 147 1.84 -13.39 28.01
N GLY A 148 2.00 -13.24 26.69
CA GLY A 148 1.47 -14.11 25.66
C GLY A 148 -0.03 -13.95 25.41
N SER A 149 -0.70 -13.01 26.08
CA SER A 149 -2.12 -12.72 25.84
C SER A 149 -2.28 -11.75 24.66
N ASN A 150 -3.30 -12.00 23.84
CA ASN A 150 -3.60 -11.11 22.72
C ASN A 150 -4.33 -9.86 23.21
N ALA A 151 -3.89 -8.70 22.73
CA ALA A 151 -4.60 -7.43 22.91
C ALA A 151 -4.53 -6.60 21.62
N PHE A 152 -5.43 -5.63 21.50
CA PHE A 152 -5.43 -4.69 20.39
C PHE A 152 -4.42 -3.57 20.66
N TYR A 153 -3.33 -3.53 19.87
CA TYR A 153 -2.23 -2.57 19.99
C TYR A 153 -2.17 -1.58 18.82
N GLY A 154 -2.65 -1.96 17.64
CA GLY A 154 -2.51 -1.18 16.41
C GLY A 154 -3.85 -0.67 15.89
N PHE A 155 -3.96 0.62 15.61
CA PHE A 155 -5.14 1.19 14.95
C PHE A 155 -4.83 1.42 13.45
N ALA A 156 -5.37 0.57 12.59
CA ALA A 156 -5.32 0.78 11.15
C ALA A 156 -6.19 2.00 10.75
N TYR A 157 -5.59 2.97 10.06
CA TYR A 157 -6.28 4.20 9.59
C TYR A 157 -6.20 4.38 8.07
N LYS A 158 -5.31 3.65 7.40
CA LYS A 158 -5.11 3.63 5.94
C LYS A 158 -4.77 2.21 5.50
N MET A 159 -5.13 1.85 4.28
CA MET A 159 -4.61 0.67 3.58
C MET A 159 -4.30 1.06 2.15
N ASP A 160 -3.20 0.53 1.64
CA ASP A 160 -2.86 0.62 0.24
C ASP A 160 -3.03 -0.76 -0.40
N VAL A 161 -3.86 -0.82 -1.43
CA VAL A 161 -4.11 -2.07 -2.16
C VAL A 161 -2.90 -2.34 -3.03
N LYS A 162 -2.22 -3.47 -2.77
CA LYS A 162 -1.15 -4.00 -3.62
C LYS A 162 -1.75 -4.74 -4.83
N SER A 163 -0.88 -5.32 -5.66
CA SER A 163 -1.30 -6.15 -6.79
C SER A 163 -1.99 -5.38 -7.93
N LEU A 164 -1.65 -4.11 -8.14
CA LEU A 164 -2.14 -3.31 -9.26
C LEU A 164 -1.04 -3.17 -10.32
N VAL A 165 -1.42 -3.24 -11.59
CA VAL A 165 -0.58 -2.91 -12.74
C VAL A 165 -1.13 -1.64 -13.37
N TRP A 166 -0.36 -0.56 -13.26
CA TRP A 166 -0.63 0.76 -13.79
C TRP A 166 -0.19 0.87 -15.24
N TYR A 167 -0.97 1.56 -16.04
CA TYR A 167 -0.70 1.77 -17.46
C TYR A 167 -1.34 3.09 -17.94
N SER A 168 -0.97 3.53 -19.14
CA SER A 168 -1.64 4.63 -19.83
C SER A 168 -2.73 4.09 -20.77
N PRO A 169 -4.02 4.44 -20.59
CA PRO A 169 -5.08 4.02 -21.50
C PRO A 169 -4.85 4.43 -22.95
N GLU A 170 -4.43 5.67 -23.20
CA GLU A 170 -4.07 6.15 -24.54
C GLU A 170 -2.91 5.33 -25.14
N GLY A 171 -1.88 5.06 -24.34
CA GLY A 171 -0.75 4.23 -24.77
C GLY A 171 -1.15 2.79 -25.13
N PHE A 172 -2.12 2.20 -24.42
CA PHE A 172 -2.65 0.88 -24.77
C PHE A 172 -3.52 0.92 -26.03
N GLU A 173 -4.39 1.92 -26.17
CA GLU A 173 -5.24 2.10 -27.36
C GLU A 173 -4.40 2.29 -28.63
N ASP A 174 -3.38 3.16 -28.58
CA ASP A 174 -2.50 3.47 -29.72
C ASP A 174 -1.72 2.25 -30.23
N ASN A 175 -1.40 1.32 -29.34
CA ASN A 175 -0.68 0.08 -29.68
C ASN A 175 -1.61 -1.13 -29.88
N GLY A 176 -2.92 -0.98 -29.66
CA GLY A 176 -3.90 -2.06 -29.78
C GLY A 176 -3.72 -3.15 -28.72
N TYR A 177 -3.32 -2.78 -27.51
CA TYR A 177 -3.15 -3.69 -26.38
C TYR A 177 -4.45 -3.85 -25.58
N GLU A 178 -4.76 -5.09 -25.24
CA GLU A 178 -5.91 -5.45 -24.39
C GLU A 178 -5.43 -5.75 -22.97
N ILE A 179 -6.30 -5.53 -21.98
CA ILE A 179 -6.00 -5.82 -20.57
C ILE A 179 -5.94 -7.35 -20.38
N PRO A 180 -4.82 -7.91 -19.90
CA PRO A 180 -4.70 -9.35 -19.70
C PRO A 180 -5.50 -9.80 -18.47
N SER A 181 -6.19 -10.93 -18.61
CA SER A 181 -7.00 -11.55 -17.55
C SER A 181 -6.30 -12.72 -16.85
N SER A 182 -5.16 -13.17 -17.38
CA SER A 182 -4.33 -14.24 -16.82
C SER A 182 -2.84 -13.90 -16.88
N MET A 183 -2.03 -14.57 -16.06
CA MET A 183 -0.56 -14.48 -16.13
C MET A 183 -0.02 -14.90 -17.49
N GLU A 184 -0.63 -15.90 -18.13
CA GLU A 184 -0.27 -16.33 -19.48
C GLU A 184 -0.49 -15.20 -20.50
N GLU A 185 -1.63 -14.51 -20.41
CA GLU A 185 -1.93 -13.35 -21.26
C GLU A 185 -1.02 -12.16 -20.96
N LEU A 186 -0.68 -11.91 -19.69
CA LEU A 186 0.22 -10.83 -19.30
C LEU A 186 1.65 -11.05 -19.84
N ILE A 187 2.14 -12.28 -19.76
CA ILE A 187 3.45 -12.64 -20.30
C ILE A 187 3.43 -12.51 -21.83
N ALA A 188 2.39 -13.02 -22.50
CA ALA A 188 2.24 -12.90 -23.94
C ALA A 188 2.13 -11.44 -24.41
N LEU A 189 1.44 -10.59 -23.64
CA LEU A 189 1.38 -9.14 -23.90
C LEU A 189 2.76 -8.49 -23.73
N SER A 190 3.53 -8.90 -22.72
CA SER A 190 4.90 -8.42 -22.54
C SER A 190 5.80 -8.82 -23.72
N ASP A 191 5.69 -10.07 -24.20
CA ASP A 191 6.41 -10.53 -25.40
C ASP A 191 5.99 -9.74 -26.65
N GLN A 192 4.68 -9.46 -26.80
CA GLN A 192 4.15 -8.65 -27.90
C GLN A 192 4.71 -7.23 -27.88
N MET A 193 4.72 -6.57 -26.71
CA MET A 193 5.29 -5.23 -26.54
C MET A 193 6.76 -5.18 -27.00
N VAL A 194 7.57 -6.18 -26.64
CA VAL A 194 8.95 -6.29 -27.13
C VAL A 194 9.00 -6.42 -28.66
N ALA A 195 8.14 -7.27 -29.25
CA ALA A 195 8.08 -7.47 -30.69
C ALA A 195 7.66 -6.20 -31.47
N ASP A 196 6.83 -5.37 -30.86
CA ASP A 196 6.38 -4.07 -31.40
C ASP A 196 7.43 -2.96 -31.22
N GLY A 197 8.53 -3.23 -30.50
CA GLY A 197 9.60 -2.27 -30.22
C GLY A 197 9.38 -1.39 -28.99
N ASN A 198 8.40 -1.74 -28.16
CA ASN A 198 8.14 -1.11 -26.87
C ASN A 198 8.84 -1.88 -25.73
N THR A 199 8.94 -1.25 -24.57
CA THR A 199 9.43 -1.90 -23.35
C THR A 199 8.26 -2.20 -22.41
N PRO A 200 8.02 -3.46 -22.01
CA PRO A 200 6.89 -3.82 -21.17
C PRO A 200 6.82 -3.11 -19.81
N TRP A 201 7.90 -3.13 -19.01
CA TRP A 201 7.83 -2.87 -17.58
C TRP A 201 8.71 -1.72 -17.10
N CYS A 202 8.12 -0.85 -16.29
CA CYS A 202 8.82 0.07 -15.43
C CYS A 202 9.08 -0.62 -14.09
N ILE A 203 10.33 -0.99 -13.79
CA ILE A 203 10.70 -1.63 -12.52
C ILE A 203 11.86 -0.88 -11.88
N GLY A 204 11.65 -0.41 -10.65
CA GLY A 204 12.68 0.16 -9.79
C GLY A 204 12.45 -0.27 -8.35
N ILE A 205 13.53 -0.69 -7.68
CA ILE A 205 13.46 -1.24 -6.31
C ILE A 205 14.29 -0.47 -5.29
N GLU A 206 15.02 0.54 -5.75
CA GLU A 206 15.82 1.39 -4.87
C GLU A 206 14.88 2.23 -3.99
N SER A 207 15.18 2.26 -2.70
CA SER A 207 14.38 2.94 -1.67
C SER A 207 15.24 3.32 -0.44
N GLY A 208 16.48 3.74 -0.66
CA GLY A 208 17.44 4.05 0.39
C GLY A 208 17.72 2.84 1.29
N GLY A 209 17.69 3.04 2.61
CA GLY A 209 17.86 1.96 3.60
C GLY A 209 16.78 0.89 3.57
N ALA A 210 15.64 1.17 2.92
CA ALA A 210 14.54 0.23 2.73
C ALA A 210 14.60 -0.51 1.37
N THR A 211 15.65 -0.31 0.56
CA THR A 211 15.78 -0.96 -0.76
C THR A 211 15.49 -2.46 -0.68
N GLY A 212 14.59 -2.93 -1.56
CA GLY A 212 14.17 -4.33 -1.64
C GLY A 212 12.73 -4.60 -1.19
N TRP A 213 12.07 -3.70 -0.45
CA TRP A 213 10.67 -3.91 -0.04
C TRP A 213 9.73 -4.09 -1.25
N THR A 214 9.95 -3.36 -2.35
CA THR A 214 9.15 -3.50 -3.58
C THR A 214 9.32 -4.87 -4.23
N SER A 215 10.51 -5.48 -4.14
CA SER A 215 10.76 -6.85 -4.59
C SER A 215 10.03 -7.86 -3.73
N THR A 216 9.96 -7.61 -2.41
CA THR A 216 9.14 -8.43 -1.51
C THR A 216 7.68 -8.38 -1.94
N ASP A 217 7.14 -7.22 -2.31
CA ASP A 217 5.76 -7.15 -2.80
C ASP A 217 5.52 -7.98 -4.07
N TRP A 218 6.49 -8.05 -4.99
CA TRP A 218 6.41 -8.95 -6.15
C TRP A 218 6.43 -10.42 -5.72
N MET A 219 7.32 -10.78 -4.80
CA MET A 219 7.42 -12.13 -4.26
C MET A 219 6.12 -12.54 -3.54
N GLU A 220 5.55 -11.67 -2.72
CA GLU A 220 4.29 -11.89 -2.02
C GLU A 220 3.15 -12.15 -3.01
N ASP A 221 3.03 -11.32 -4.05
CA ASP A 221 2.02 -11.49 -5.09
C ASP A 221 2.18 -12.80 -5.87
N LEU A 222 3.41 -13.18 -6.18
CA LEU A 222 3.71 -14.37 -6.95
C LEU A 222 3.55 -15.63 -6.09
N MET A 223 3.87 -15.58 -4.81
CA MET A 223 3.54 -16.65 -3.86
C MET A 223 2.02 -16.89 -3.84
N LEU A 224 1.20 -15.84 -3.75
CA LEU A 224 -0.26 -15.96 -3.80
C LEU A 224 -0.83 -16.40 -5.16
N ARG A 225 -0.01 -16.37 -6.22
CA ARG A 225 -0.40 -16.81 -7.59
C ARG A 225 0.15 -18.18 -7.95
N THR A 226 1.13 -18.69 -7.22
CA THR A 226 1.84 -19.94 -7.56
C THR A 226 1.85 -20.96 -6.43
N ALA A 227 1.47 -20.56 -5.21
CA ALA A 227 1.34 -21.41 -4.04
C ALA A 227 -0.04 -21.18 -3.38
N SER A 228 -0.45 -22.10 -2.49
CA SER A 228 -1.72 -21.93 -1.77
C SER A 228 -1.63 -20.83 -0.70
N PRO A 229 -2.77 -20.22 -0.30
CA PRO A 229 -2.80 -19.28 0.81
C PRO A 229 -2.19 -19.85 2.10
N GLU A 230 -2.38 -21.15 2.38
CA GLU A 230 -1.79 -21.80 3.56
C GLU A 230 -0.26 -21.87 3.47
N ALA A 231 0.31 -22.08 2.27
CA ALA A 231 1.76 -22.05 2.08
C ALA A 231 2.31 -20.62 2.24
N TYR A 232 1.56 -19.60 1.81
CA TYR A 232 1.88 -18.21 2.06
C TYR A 232 1.90 -17.91 3.57
N ASP A 233 0.86 -18.32 4.30
CA ASP A 233 0.79 -18.14 5.75
C ASP A 233 1.95 -18.84 6.47
N GLN A 234 2.28 -20.07 6.05
CA GLN A 234 3.45 -20.80 6.57
C GLN A 234 4.77 -20.11 6.25
N TRP A 235 4.88 -19.45 5.08
CA TRP A 235 6.07 -18.68 4.73
C TRP A 235 6.21 -17.45 5.62
N VAL A 236 5.13 -16.69 5.84
CA VAL A 236 5.11 -15.52 6.72
C VAL A 236 5.41 -15.89 8.17
N SER A 237 4.90 -17.02 8.66
CA SER A 237 5.19 -17.53 10.01
C SER A 237 6.55 -18.24 10.13
N ASN A 238 7.31 -18.33 9.03
CA ASN A 238 8.60 -19.03 8.92
C ASN A 238 8.53 -20.54 9.23
N GLU A 239 7.35 -21.16 9.05
CA GLU A 239 7.15 -22.61 9.03
C GLU A 239 7.54 -23.22 7.67
N LEU A 240 7.38 -22.46 6.58
CA LEU A 240 7.90 -22.78 5.26
C LEU A 240 9.24 -22.05 5.03
N PRO A 241 10.36 -22.77 4.78
CA PRO A 241 11.66 -22.14 4.58
C PRO A 241 11.71 -21.21 3.36
N PHE A 242 12.46 -20.11 3.44
CA PHE A 242 12.66 -19.16 2.34
C PHE A 242 13.36 -19.75 1.09
N ASN A 243 13.90 -20.96 1.17
CA ASN A 243 14.46 -21.69 0.04
C ASN A 243 13.62 -22.91 -0.37
N SER A 244 12.34 -22.95 0.02
CA SER A 244 11.41 -23.99 -0.42
C SER A 244 11.16 -23.90 -1.94
N PRO A 245 10.71 -24.99 -2.59
CA PRO A 245 10.37 -24.98 -4.00
C PRO A 245 9.35 -23.89 -4.39
N GLU A 246 8.38 -23.60 -3.54
CA GLU A 246 7.36 -22.56 -3.75
C GLU A 246 7.99 -21.17 -3.82
N VAL A 247 8.85 -20.83 -2.85
CA VAL A 247 9.53 -19.53 -2.79
C VAL A 247 10.52 -19.38 -3.95
N LEU A 248 11.26 -20.44 -4.27
CA LEU A 248 12.17 -20.45 -5.43
C LEU A 248 11.42 -20.28 -6.75
N ASN A 249 10.25 -20.91 -6.91
CA ASN A 249 9.40 -20.72 -8.08
C ASN A 249 8.92 -19.26 -8.21
N ALA A 250 8.42 -18.65 -7.12
CA ALA A 250 8.03 -17.23 -7.13
C ALA A 250 9.23 -16.33 -7.50
N MET A 251 10.43 -16.64 -7.01
CA MET A 251 11.65 -15.92 -7.33
C MET A 251 12.05 -16.07 -8.81
N GLU A 252 11.92 -17.27 -9.37
CA GLU A 252 12.17 -17.53 -10.79
C GLU A 252 11.18 -16.77 -11.69
N VAL A 253 9.89 -16.75 -11.32
CA VAL A 253 8.88 -15.98 -12.03
C VAL A 253 9.15 -14.48 -11.93
N PHE A 254 9.47 -13.94 -10.75
CA PHE A 254 9.85 -12.52 -10.66
C PHE A 254 11.10 -12.21 -11.49
N GLY A 255 12.05 -13.14 -11.51
CA GLY A 255 13.26 -13.06 -12.33
C GLY A 255 12.98 -12.99 -13.83
N SER A 256 11.94 -13.65 -14.33
CA SER A 256 11.59 -13.59 -15.77
C SER A 256 11.14 -12.20 -16.22
N PHE A 257 10.58 -11.40 -15.30
CA PHE A 257 10.27 -9.98 -15.53
C PHE A 257 11.48 -9.09 -15.27
N SER A 258 12.00 -9.11 -14.05
CA SER A 258 12.99 -8.14 -13.57
C SER A 258 14.40 -8.33 -14.13
N ARG A 259 14.74 -9.55 -14.57
CA ARG A 259 16.08 -9.88 -15.08
C ARG A 259 16.13 -10.03 -16.60
N ASN A 260 15.06 -9.65 -17.30
CA ASN A 260 15.00 -9.66 -18.75
C ASN A 260 15.27 -8.25 -19.27
N ASP A 261 16.39 -8.09 -19.99
CA ASP A 261 16.85 -6.79 -20.49
C ASP A 261 15.89 -6.15 -21.50
N ASP A 262 15.11 -6.96 -22.23
CA ASP A 262 14.12 -6.47 -23.18
C ASP A 262 12.82 -6.05 -22.48
N TYR A 263 12.56 -6.57 -21.28
CA TYR A 263 11.32 -6.31 -20.54
C TYR A 263 11.35 -5.02 -19.74
N VAL A 264 12.52 -4.56 -19.31
CA VAL A 264 12.63 -3.50 -18.30
C VAL A 264 13.21 -2.23 -18.89
N ALA A 265 12.59 -1.08 -18.58
CA ALA A 265 13.12 0.22 -18.93
C ALA A 265 14.54 0.42 -18.38
N GLY A 266 15.51 0.63 -19.27
CA GLY A 266 16.93 0.73 -18.91
C GLY A 266 17.66 -0.61 -18.71
N GLY A 267 16.99 -1.74 -18.99
CA GLY A 267 17.51 -3.09 -18.84
C GLY A 267 17.48 -3.60 -17.39
N SER A 268 17.76 -4.88 -17.21
CA SER A 268 17.69 -5.55 -15.89
C SER A 268 18.63 -4.94 -14.86
N ALA A 269 19.77 -4.41 -15.30
CA ALA A 269 20.75 -3.77 -14.42
C ALA A 269 20.20 -2.48 -13.77
N ALA A 270 19.22 -1.81 -14.40
CA ALA A 270 18.63 -0.59 -13.87
C ALA A 270 17.68 -0.85 -12.69
N VAL A 271 17.09 -2.04 -12.60
CA VAL A 271 16.08 -2.40 -11.57
C VAL A 271 16.56 -2.04 -10.17
N ALA A 272 17.79 -2.44 -9.81
CA ALA A 272 18.34 -2.26 -8.48
C ALA A 272 18.72 -0.81 -8.14
N THR A 273 18.84 0.06 -9.14
CA THR A 273 19.33 1.45 -8.98
C THR A 273 18.27 2.51 -9.24
N THR A 274 17.17 2.15 -9.90
CA THR A 274 16.05 3.05 -10.14
C THR A 274 15.22 3.17 -8.86
N PHE A 275 15.09 4.41 -8.36
CA PHE A 275 14.20 4.73 -7.24
C PHE A 275 12.77 4.29 -7.57
N PHE A 276 12.10 3.59 -6.65
CA PHE A 276 10.77 3.03 -6.91
C PHE A 276 9.76 4.11 -7.31
N GLY A 277 9.89 5.33 -6.75
CA GLY A 277 9.02 6.47 -7.06
C GLY A 277 9.38 7.16 -8.39
N ASP A 278 10.56 6.91 -8.95
CA ASP A 278 10.90 7.40 -10.29
C ASP A 278 10.48 6.40 -11.39
N ALA A 279 10.44 5.10 -11.06
CA ALA A 279 10.02 4.06 -11.99
C ALA A 279 8.70 4.35 -12.74
N PRO A 280 7.57 4.72 -12.08
CA PRO A 280 6.31 4.95 -12.77
C PRO A 280 6.35 6.11 -13.77
N LYS A 281 7.31 7.05 -13.66
CA LYS A 281 7.41 8.21 -14.57
C LYS A 281 7.69 7.78 -16.01
N GLY A 282 8.25 6.57 -16.22
CA GLY A 282 8.47 5.99 -17.53
C GLY A 282 7.19 5.84 -18.36
N LEU A 283 6.03 5.64 -17.72
CA LEU A 283 4.71 5.56 -18.36
C LEU A 283 4.32 6.85 -19.09
N PHE A 284 4.86 8.00 -18.66
CA PHE A 284 4.43 9.33 -19.10
C PHE A 284 5.50 10.08 -19.92
N THR A 285 6.56 9.37 -20.32
CA THR A 285 7.57 9.93 -21.23
C THR A 285 7.08 9.92 -22.67
N SER A 286 7.71 10.71 -23.56
CA SER A 286 7.36 10.75 -24.99
C SER A 286 8.61 10.50 -25.86
N PRO A 287 8.73 9.34 -26.52
CA PRO A 287 7.87 8.15 -26.37
C PRO A 287 7.95 7.55 -24.95
N ALA A 288 6.96 6.74 -24.57
CA ALA A 288 6.95 6.07 -23.27
C ALA A 288 8.17 5.16 -23.14
N SER A 289 8.81 5.17 -21.97
CA SER A 289 10.01 4.37 -21.69
C SER A 289 9.65 2.94 -21.30
N CYS A 290 8.39 2.73 -20.88
CA CYS A 290 7.80 1.45 -20.55
C CYS A 290 6.27 1.55 -20.57
N MET A 291 5.58 0.43 -20.72
CA MET A 291 4.12 0.39 -20.91
C MET A 291 3.32 0.08 -19.64
N MET A 292 3.92 -0.62 -18.67
CA MET A 292 3.25 -1.09 -17.45
C MET A 292 4.12 -0.90 -16.21
N HIS A 293 3.49 -0.65 -15.05
CA HIS A 293 4.17 -0.55 -13.76
C HIS A 293 3.37 -1.24 -12.66
N ARG A 294 3.95 -2.25 -11.98
CA ARG A 294 3.28 -2.91 -10.86
C ARG A 294 3.63 -2.23 -9.53
N GLN A 295 2.64 -1.69 -8.84
CA GLN A 295 2.80 -1.08 -7.51
C GLN A 295 1.43 -0.86 -6.82
N ALA A 296 1.45 -0.63 -5.51
CA ALA A 296 0.28 -0.36 -4.70
C ALA A 296 -0.45 0.95 -5.04
N SER A 297 -1.65 1.12 -4.48
CA SER A 297 -2.56 2.25 -4.73
C SER A 297 -2.04 3.63 -4.36
N PHE A 298 -0.95 3.73 -3.59
CA PHE A 298 -0.34 5.03 -3.26
C PHE A 298 0.56 5.57 -4.39
N ILE A 299 0.96 4.73 -5.35
CA ILE A 299 1.96 5.11 -6.36
C ILE A 299 1.58 6.33 -7.23
N PRO A 300 0.29 6.67 -7.46
CA PRO A 300 -0.04 7.89 -8.19
C PRO A 300 0.53 9.16 -7.56
N ALA A 301 0.79 9.19 -6.25
CA ALA A 301 1.48 10.32 -5.60
C ALA A 301 2.91 10.56 -6.14
N PHE A 302 3.49 9.59 -6.85
CA PHE A 302 4.80 9.67 -7.49
C PHE A 302 4.74 9.87 -9.01
N PHE A 303 3.54 9.95 -9.59
CA PHE A 303 3.37 10.32 -11.00
C PHE A 303 3.77 11.79 -11.21
N PRO A 304 4.09 12.21 -12.45
CA PRO A 304 4.54 13.58 -12.72
C PRO A 304 3.65 14.72 -12.18
N GLN A 305 2.35 14.51 -12.10
CA GLN A 305 1.32 15.44 -11.61
C GLN A 305 0.67 14.94 -10.30
N GLU A 306 1.37 14.09 -9.55
CA GLU A 306 0.99 13.64 -8.20
C GLU A 306 -0.43 13.06 -8.11
N GLY A 307 -0.89 12.39 -9.17
CA GLY A 307 -2.14 11.63 -9.20
C GLY A 307 -3.25 12.26 -10.04
N ALA A 308 -3.08 13.50 -10.51
CA ALA A 308 -4.02 14.14 -11.43
C ALA A 308 -4.19 13.33 -12.73
N GLU A 309 -3.19 12.55 -13.13
CA GLU A 309 -3.25 11.65 -14.27
C GLU A 309 -4.39 10.62 -14.15
N VAL A 310 -4.66 10.12 -12.94
CA VAL A 310 -5.76 9.17 -12.71
C VAL A 310 -7.11 9.88 -12.85
N GLU A 311 -7.23 11.09 -12.31
CA GLU A 311 -8.46 11.89 -12.41
C GLU A 311 -8.77 12.31 -13.86
N ASN A 312 -7.73 12.57 -14.64
CA ASN A 312 -7.81 12.96 -16.04
C ASN A 312 -7.99 11.76 -17.00
N GLY A 313 -7.88 10.52 -16.50
CA GLY A 313 -7.93 9.30 -17.33
C GLY A 313 -6.66 9.06 -18.15
N GLU A 314 -5.55 9.72 -17.81
CA GLU A 314 -4.22 9.54 -18.42
C GLU A 314 -3.50 8.29 -17.87
N ALA A 315 -3.91 7.83 -16.69
CA ALA A 315 -3.48 6.58 -16.07
C ALA A 315 -4.68 5.78 -15.55
N ASP A 316 -4.61 4.46 -15.71
CA ASP A 316 -5.55 3.52 -15.12
C ASP A 316 -4.78 2.27 -14.63
N PHE A 317 -5.47 1.33 -14.00
CA PHE A 317 -4.89 0.09 -13.52
C PHE A 317 -5.78 -1.11 -13.77
N PHE A 318 -5.13 -2.28 -13.83
CA PHE A 318 -5.81 -3.57 -13.70
C PHE A 318 -5.16 -4.40 -12.60
N TYR A 319 -5.89 -5.39 -12.07
CA TYR A 319 -5.32 -6.31 -11.09
C TYR A 319 -4.25 -7.17 -11.73
N PHE A 320 -3.11 -7.33 -11.05
CA PHE A 320 -2.10 -8.30 -11.45
C PHE A 320 -2.77 -9.68 -11.55
N PRO A 321 -2.85 -10.29 -12.74
CA PRO A 321 -3.79 -11.39 -12.95
C PRO A 321 -3.33 -12.68 -12.26
N PRO A 322 -4.26 -13.60 -11.93
CA PRO A 322 -3.91 -14.96 -11.52
C PRO A 322 -3.47 -15.80 -12.72
N TYR A 323 -2.93 -16.99 -12.48
CA TYR A 323 -2.78 -17.99 -13.55
C TYR A 323 -4.14 -18.58 -13.89
N ALA A 324 -4.44 -18.77 -15.19
CA ALA A 324 -5.73 -19.30 -15.62
C ALA A 324 -6.02 -20.71 -15.06
N SER A 325 -4.98 -21.50 -14.81
CA SER A 325 -5.08 -22.85 -14.25
C SER A 325 -5.11 -22.92 -12.72
N ALA A 326 -4.92 -21.80 -12.02
CA ALA A 326 -4.71 -21.78 -10.57
C ALA A 326 -6.00 -21.35 -9.84
N GLU A 327 -6.70 -22.30 -9.23
CA GLU A 327 -7.83 -22.01 -8.32
C GLU A 327 -7.31 -21.85 -6.88
N LEU A 328 -6.69 -20.71 -6.60
CA LEU A 328 -6.06 -20.41 -5.30
C LEU A 328 -6.92 -19.51 -4.40
N GLY A 329 -8.20 -19.34 -4.75
CA GLY A 329 -9.11 -18.41 -4.06
C GLY A 329 -9.15 -17.01 -4.66
N ASN A 330 -8.61 -16.86 -5.87
CA ASN A 330 -8.48 -15.62 -6.64
C ASN A 330 -9.57 -15.50 -7.70
#